data_AF-A0A6N6Q3C0-F1
#
_entry.id   AF-A0A6N6Q3C0-F1
#
_cell.length_a   1.000
_cell.length_b   1.000
_cell.length_c   1.000
_cell.angle_alpha   90.00
_cell.angle_beta   90.00
_cell.angle_gamma   90.00
#
_symmetry.space_group_name_H-M   'P 1'
#
loop_
_entity.id
_entity.type
_entity.pdbx_description
1 polymer ?
#
loop_
_entity_poly.entity_id
_entity_poly.type
_entity_poly.pdbx_seq_one_letter_code
_entity_poly.pdbx_strand_id
1 'polypeptide(L)'
;MIPDGAEFYRVDYVHCAFREFFLGNPWYLYPVIALNGAIVKLGKLHVPGSSDHPAVASLEPFETAWEDFPADIRERFEPLVAALRGLGFTDRVCHRILDPYQQTRIWWADLRHESGLATARVHHRIWDRVRPARTYLFVEFRTALADGRWVLSSSGKPDTLEAPLFHVNRRPGMSAAALWESHYETLRALGVDFRAAMDTAHLRRQIAESHECLRAFHAKRGFFQPLGPLDRHHALSAQADGGDETAAVHAEMLRRADAKPGWNTPLLLLVSLAAFLAAGSGTTDWRFVALTVGILLVHEAGHWVAMRVFGYRNLRMFFIPWFGAAVSGLNHNVTGWKKALVSLAGPLPSIALALGVGGLGMATGQRWLEHTAFVALVLNGLNLLPVLPLDGGWVVHATLFCRHPGLETVFRILAALACIALGLAMKTVVLPLVGLLSLFRVPLNHRLGCVADKLRAEAIPLPAADDDGIPLETATPIIRELRATLPGTVGRQALALHALGVFENLNARPPGVPGTLGILALHAAGFVVAVAGVVFLALRLAPHAAD
;
A
#
# COMPACT_ATOMS: atom_id res chain seq x y z
N MET A 1 18.14 18.81 -0.94
CA MET A 1 18.94 18.12 0.09
C MET A 1 18.34 18.50 1.44
N ILE A 2 18.06 17.54 2.33
CA ILE A 2 17.70 17.84 3.73
C ILE A 2 18.90 18.54 4.38
N PRO A 3 18.71 19.68 5.06
CA PRO A 3 19.76 20.34 5.82
C PRO A 3 20.30 19.46 6.96
N ASP A 4 21.59 19.55 7.27
CA ASP A 4 22.17 18.88 8.43
C ASP A 4 21.49 19.34 9.72
N GLY A 5 21.17 18.39 10.61
CA GLY A 5 20.45 18.66 11.87
C GLY A 5 18.93 18.83 11.72
N ALA A 6 18.36 18.68 10.51
CA ALA A 6 16.91 18.71 10.31
C ALA A 6 16.24 17.43 10.83
N GLU A 7 15.39 17.58 11.85
CA GLU A 7 14.55 16.51 12.36
C GLU A 7 13.09 16.70 11.97
N PHE A 8 12.47 15.62 11.48
CA PHE A 8 11.09 15.61 11.02
C PHE A 8 10.20 14.73 11.91
N TYR A 9 8.90 14.99 11.86
CA TYR A 9 7.84 14.19 12.45
C TYR A 9 6.99 13.61 11.34
N ARG A 10 6.46 12.41 11.55
CA ARG A 10 5.37 11.86 10.73
C ARG A 10 4.06 12.55 11.11
N VAL A 11 3.29 12.97 10.12
CA VAL A 11 1.92 13.44 10.31
C VAL A 11 0.96 12.25 10.27
N ASP A 12 0.18 12.09 11.33
CA ASP A 12 -0.75 10.97 11.48
C ASP A 12 -2.19 11.43 11.73
N TYR A 13 -3.03 11.28 10.70
CA TYR A 13 -4.42 11.71 10.74
C TYR A 13 -5.33 10.84 11.62
N VAL A 14 -4.86 9.68 12.13
CA VAL A 14 -5.61 8.92 13.15
C VAL A 14 -5.81 9.77 14.42
N HIS A 15 -4.79 10.56 14.76
CA HIS A 15 -4.74 11.40 15.94
C HIS A 15 -5.33 12.82 15.71
N CYS A 16 -5.80 13.08 14.49
CA CYS A 16 -6.57 14.27 14.17
C CYS A 16 -7.91 14.25 14.93
N ALA A 17 -8.38 15.38 15.47
CA ALA A 17 -9.69 15.48 16.10
C ALA A 17 -10.79 15.26 15.06
N PHE A 18 -11.92 14.66 15.46
CA PHE A 18 -12.97 14.33 14.49
C PHE A 18 -13.53 15.58 13.78
N ARG A 19 -13.63 16.69 14.50
CA ARG A 19 -14.05 17.98 13.94
C ARG A 19 -13.12 18.55 12.87
N GLU A 20 -11.84 18.18 12.88
CA GLU A 20 -10.85 18.69 11.90
C GLU A 20 -11.16 18.20 10.48
N PHE A 21 -11.75 17.02 10.32
CA PHE A 21 -12.14 16.50 9.01
C PHE A 21 -13.14 17.40 8.27
N PHE A 22 -13.92 18.19 9.02
CA PHE A 22 -14.95 19.08 8.47
C PHE A 22 -14.43 20.49 8.15
N LEU A 23 -13.23 20.84 8.61
CA LEU A 23 -12.66 22.18 8.43
C LEU A 23 -12.52 22.50 6.93
N GLY A 24 -12.93 23.72 6.56
CA GLY A 24 -12.79 24.24 5.19
C GLY A 24 -13.68 23.56 4.13
N ASN A 25 -14.52 22.61 4.51
CA ASN A 25 -15.40 21.86 3.60
C ASN A 25 -16.86 22.36 3.68
N PRO A 26 -17.60 22.33 2.55
CA PRO A 26 -19.01 22.70 2.53
C PRO A 26 -19.89 21.65 3.23
N TRP A 27 -20.99 22.11 3.84
CA TRP A 27 -21.87 21.31 4.70
C TRP A 27 -22.46 20.06 4.01
N TYR A 28 -22.73 20.12 2.71
CA TYR A 28 -23.32 18.98 1.97
C TYR A 28 -22.35 17.79 1.82
N LEU A 29 -21.05 17.99 2.02
CA LEU A 29 -20.07 16.90 2.06
C LEU A 29 -19.92 16.26 3.44
N TYR A 30 -20.56 16.82 4.48
CA TYR A 30 -20.38 16.35 5.86
C TYR A 30 -20.75 14.87 6.08
N PRO A 31 -21.79 14.29 5.47
CA PRO A 31 -22.06 12.86 5.62
C PRO A 31 -20.91 11.98 5.12
N VAL A 32 -20.33 12.31 3.96
CA VAL A 32 -19.20 11.58 3.36
C VAL A 32 -17.92 11.79 4.17
N ILE A 33 -17.68 13.02 4.64
CA ILE A 33 -16.53 13.37 5.49
C ILE A 33 -16.61 12.67 6.84
N ALA A 34 -17.79 12.65 7.46
CA ALA A 34 -18.04 11.97 8.73
C ALA A 34 -17.78 10.47 8.61
N LEU A 35 -18.26 9.84 7.53
CA LEU A 35 -18.00 8.44 7.22
C LEU A 35 -16.50 8.17 7.07
N ASN A 36 -15.80 8.97 6.27
CA ASN A 36 -14.35 8.83 6.08
C ASN A 36 -13.56 9.05 7.37
N GLY A 37 -13.89 10.08 8.15
CA GLY A 37 -13.28 10.34 9.46
C GLY A 37 -13.52 9.20 10.45
N ALA A 38 -14.71 8.60 10.44
CA ALA A 38 -15.06 7.48 11.30
C ALA A 38 -14.28 6.22 10.90
N ILE A 39 -14.15 5.97 9.60
CA ILE A 39 -13.32 4.90 9.04
C ILE A 39 -11.85 5.07 9.45
N VAL A 40 -11.30 6.29 9.34
CA VAL A 40 -9.91 6.57 9.73
C VAL A 40 -9.69 6.35 11.23
N LYS A 41 -10.60 6.85 12.08
CA LYS A 41 -10.48 6.74 13.54
C LYS A 41 -10.75 5.33 14.08
N LEU A 42 -11.86 4.71 13.70
CA LEU A 42 -12.24 3.37 14.16
C LEU A 42 -11.29 2.31 13.60
N GLY A 43 -10.85 2.48 12.34
CA GLY A 43 -9.92 1.58 11.67
C GLY A 43 -8.45 1.83 12.01
N LYS A 44 -8.11 2.84 12.83
CA LYS A 44 -6.73 3.29 13.10
C LYS A 44 -5.89 3.36 11.81
N LEU A 45 -6.49 3.91 10.75
CA LEU A 45 -5.87 3.98 9.43
C LEU A 45 -4.87 5.15 9.41
N HIS A 46 -3.59 4.83 9.43
CA HIS A 46 -2.50 5.81 9.41
C HIS A 46 -2.40 6.43 8.01
N VAL A 47 -3.25 7.42 7.74
CA VAL A 47 -3.29 8.13 6.47
C VAL A 47 -2.27 9.26 6.51
N PRO A 48 -1.32 9.29 5.56
CA PRO A 48 -0.40 10.40 5.42
C PRO A 48 -1.14 11.62 4.90
N GLY A 49 -0.79 12.79 5.40
CA GLY A 49 -1.31 14.05 4.87
C GLY A 49 -0.34 15.19 5.07
N SER A 50 -0.82 16.38 4.75
CA SER A 50 -0.04 17.61 4.70
C SER A 50 -0.75 18.66 5.55
N SER A 51 0.00 19.37 6.38
CA SER A 51 -0.51 20.43 7.28
C SER A 51 0.16 21.77 6.99
N ASP A 52 -0.52 22.87 7.29
CA ASP A 52 0.02 24.23 7.17
C ASP A 52 1.16 24.44 8.20
N HIS A 53 1.13 23.68 9.29
CA HIS A 53 2.23 23.59 10.25
C HIS A 53 3.24 22.53 9.77
N PRO A 54 4.52 22.90 9.54
CA PRO A 54 5.53 21.95 9.11
C PRO A 54 5.86 20.99 10.24
N ALA A 55 5.99 19.72 9.90
CA ALA A 55 6.25 18.66 10.86
C ALA A 55 7.77 18.54 11.13
N VAL A 56 8.40 19.62 11.60
CA VAL A 56 9.85 19.69 11.85
C VAL A 56 10.15 20.10 13.29
N ALA A 57 11.27 19.62 13.85
CA ALA A 57 11.67 19.92 15.23
C ALA A 57 12.08 21.38 15.41
N SER A 58 12.83 21.91 14.45
CA SER A 58 13.27 23.31 14.41
C SER A 58 13.14 23.85 12.99
N LEU A 59 12.97 25.17 12.88
CA LEU A 59 12.98 25.88 11.61
C LEU A 59 14.37 26.35 11.20
N GLU A 60 15.31 26.43 12.15
CA GLU A 60 16.66 26.96 11.94
C GLU A 60 17.41 26.29 10.77
N PRO A 61 17.39 24.96 10.58
CA PRO A 61 18.07 24.33 9.46
C PRO A 61 17.47 24.70 8.09
N PHE A 62 16.25 25.22 8.07
CA PHE A 62 15.49 25.52 6.85
C PHE A 62 15.47 26.99 6.48
N GLU A 63 16.12 27.86 7.27
CA GLU A 63 16.29 29.27 6.91
C GLU A 63 17.15 29.37 5.64
N THR A 64 16.75 30.22 4.69
CA THR A 64 17.44 30.37 3.39
C THR A 64 17.32 31.81 2.92
N ALA A 65 18.19 32.23 1.98
CA ALA A 65 18.05 33.55 1.38
C ALA A 65 16.83 33.59 0.45
N TRP A 66 16.27 34.78 0.24
CA TRP A 66 15.14 34.96 -0.68
C TRP A 66 15.53 34.60 -2.11
N GLU A 67 16.77 34.88 -2.48
CA GLU A 67 17.34 34.65 -3.80
C GLU A 67 17.41 33.15 -4.14
N ASP A 68 17.45 32.29 -3.11
CA ASP A 68 17.48 30.82 -3.23
C ASP A 68 16.09 30.21 -3.45
N PHE A 69 15.02 31.01 -3.38
CA PHE A 69 13.68 30.56 -3.74
C PHE A 69 13.62 30.34 -5.26
N PRO A 70 13.00 29.23 -5.72
CA PRO A 70 12.74 29.01 -7.14
C PRO A 70 12.03 30.21 -7.79
N ALA A 71 12.34 30.49 -9.06
CA ALA A 71 11.81 31.66 -9.76
C ALA A 71 10.27 31.70 -9.77
N ASP A 72 9.63 30.55 -10.03
CA ASP A 72 8.17 30.40 -10.04
C ASP A 72 7.53 30.66 -8.66
N ILE A 73 8.24 30.33 -7.57
CA ILE A 73 7.79 30.62 -6.21
C ILE A 73 7.94 32.11 -5.92
N ARG A 74 9.07 32.73 -6.30
CA ARG A 74 9.27 34.18 -6.12
C ARG A 74 8.22 34.99 -6.88
N GLU A 75 7.92 34.65 -8.13
CA GLU A 75 6.86 35.28 -8.93
C GLU A 75 5.49 35.22 -8.26
N ARG A 76 5.16 34.10 -7.60
CA ARG A 76 3.91 33.94 -6.86
C ARG A 76 3.86 34.74 -5.55
N PHE A 77 5.00 34.90 -4.88
CA PHE A 77 5.09 35.64 -3.63
C PHE A 77 5.10 37.15 -3.85
N GLU A 78 5.70 37.63 -4.94
CA GLU A 78 5.97 39.06 -5.16
C GLU A 78 4.72 39.95 -5.00
N PRO A 79 3.53 39.62 -5.54
CA PRO A 79 2.34 40.44 -5.34
C PRO A 79 1.93 40.57 -3.87
N LEU A 80 2.07 39.48 -3.09
CA LEU A 80 1.72 39.46 -1.67
C LEU A 80 2.78 40.20 -0.82
N VAL A 81 4.07 39.99 -1.12
CA VAL A 81 5.17 40.69 -0.47
C VAL A 81 5.11 42.19 -0.75
N ALA A 82 4.82 42.61 -1.98
CA ALA A 82 4.66 44.01 -2.34
C ALA A 82 3.47 44.66 -1.61
N ALA A 83 2.33 43.96 -1.52
CA ALA A 83 1.19 44.43 -0.75
C ALA A 83 1.52 44.60 0.74
N LEU A 84 2.24 43.65 1.33
CA LEU A 84 2.69 43.72 2.72
C LEU A 84 3.69 44.86 2.95
N ARG A 85 4.62 45.11 2.02
CA ARG A 85 5.51 46.28 2.08
C ARG A 85 4.73 47.60 2.09
N GLY A 86 3.69 47.70 1.27
CA GLY A 86 2.78 48.86 1.27
C GLY A 86 2.03 49.06 2.60
N LEU A 87 1.91 48.02 3.43
CA LEU A 87 1.32 48.04 4.76
C LEU A 87 2.36 48.21 5.89
N GLY A 88 3.62 48.53 5.57
CA GLY A 88 4.67 48.76 6.57
C GLY A 88 5.47 47.51 6.99
N PHE A 89 5.40 46.41 6.22
CA PHE A 89 6.18 45.19 6.50
C PHE A 89 7.43 45.10 5.62
N THR A 90 8.63 45.14 6.21
CA THR A 90 9.89 45.36 5.46
C THR A 90 10.94 44.29 5.66
N ASP A 91 11.37 44.02 6.90
CA ASP A 91 12.40 43.00 7.21
C ASP A 91 11.88 41.60 6.94
N ARG A 92 12.68 40.73 6.30
CA ARG A 92 12.23 39.41 5.84
C ARG A 92 13.13 38.27 6.33
N VAL A 93 12.50 37.19 6.80
CA VAL A 93 13.13 35.89 7.07
C VAL A 93 12.42 34.83 6.25
N CYS A 94 13.19 34.03 5.50
CA CYS A 94 12.65 33.03 4.59
C CYS A 94 12.98 31.61 5.05
N HIS A 95 12.02 30.70 4.91
CA HIS A 95 12.22 29.28 5.17
C HIS A 95 11.83 28.44 3.95
N ARG A 96 12.65 27.45 3.62
CA ARG A 96 12.38 26.45 2.59
C ARG A 96 12.39 25.06 3.20
N ILE A 97 11.21 24.52 3.45
CA ILE A 97 11.02 23.23 4.12
C ILE A 97 10.61 22.21 3.07
N LEU A 98 11.51 21.27 2.79
CA LEU A 98 11.29 20.19 1.84
C LEU A 98 11.09 18.91 2.64
N ASP A 99 9.84 18.54 2.86
CA ASP A 99 9.47 17.41 3.69
C ASP A 99 9.26 16.15 2.84
N PRO A 100 10.22 15.20 2.83
CA PRO A 100 10.12 14.00 2.00
C PRO A 100 9.11 12.99 2.56
N TYR A 101 8.80 13.03 3.85
CA TYR A 101 7.98 11.99 4.48
C TYR A 101 6.51 12.17 4.09
N GLN A 102 6.05 13.41 4.09
CA GLN A 102 4.70 13.81 3.69
C GLN A 102 4.61 14.14 2.20
N GLN A 103 5.75 14.22 1.51
CA GLN A 103 5.88 14.76 0.14
C GLN A 103 5.25 16.15 0.04
N THR A 104 5.65 17.01 0.98
CA THR A 104 5.15 18.37 1.11
C THR A 104 6.30 19.35 0.99
N ARG A 105 6.14 20.38 0.18
CA ARG A 105 7.09 21.49 0.07
C ARG A 105 6.43 22.74 0.60
N ILE A 106 7.11 23.43 1.50
CA ILE A 106 6.63 24.66 2.14
C ILE A 106 7.68 25.75 1.96
N TRP A 107 7.23 26.91 1.50
CA TRP A 107 8.00 28.14 1.45
C TRP A 107 7.31 29.17 2.32
N TRP A 108 8.08 29.80 3.20
CA TRP A 108 7.63 30.91 4.03
C TRP A 108 8.48 32.14 3.79
N ALA A 109 7.82 33.29 3.69
CA ALA A 109 8.46 34.58 3.82
C ALA A 109 7.75 35.32 4.95
N ASP A 110 8.40 35.43 6.09
CA ASP A 110 7.92 36.16 7.25
C ASP A 110 8.48 37.57 7.21
N LEU A 111 7.62 38.58 7.39
CA LEU A 111 7.96 39.99 7.40
C LEU A 111 7.60 40.66 8.71
N ARG A 112 8.45 41.58 9.18
CA ARG A 112 8.23 42.38 10.39
C ARG A 112 7.51 43.68 10.05
N HIS A 113 6.48 44.05 10.82
CA HIS A 113 5.88 45.38 10.75
C HIS A 113 6.81 46.42 11.38
N GLU A 114 6.89 47.62 10.82
CA GLU A 114 7.77 48.70 11.30
C GLU A 114 7.54 49.07 12.77
N SER A 115 6.29 49.07 13.24
CA SER A 115 5.95 49.34 14.64
C SER A 115 6.32 48.21 15.61
N GLY A 116 6.74 47.06 15.09
CA GLY A 116 6.97 45.84 15.86
C GLY A 116 5.70 45.15 16.36
N LEU A 117 4.51 45.68 16.04
CA LEU A 117 3.22 45.14 16.48
C LEU A 117 3.00 43.69 16.06
N ALA A 118 3.26 43.40 14.78
CA ALA A 118 2.92 42.12 14.18
C ALA A 118 3.97 41.65 13.18
N THR A 119 3.89 40.37 12.86
CA THR A 119 4.63 39.73 11.78
C THR A 119 3.65 39.21 10.74
N ALA A 120 3.93 39.40 9.46
CA ALA A 120 3.15 38.84 8.37
C ALA A 120 3.86 37.63 7.79
N ARG A 121 3.16 36.55 7.43
CA ARG A 121 3.71 35.40 6.72
C ARG A 121 3.03 35.25 5.37
N VAL A 122 3.81 35.21 4.30
CA VAL A 122 3.37 34.62 3.04
C VAL A 122 3.65 33.13 3.10
N HIS A 123 2.58 32.33 3.04
CA HIS A 123 2.64 30.89 3.16
C HIS A 123 2.36 30.25 1.81
N HIS A 124 3.26 29.40 1.32
CA HIS A 124 3.00 28.55 0.16
C HIS A 124 3.34 27.10 0.45
N ARG A 125 2.32 26.25 0.39
CA ARG A 125 2.45 24.80 0.55
C ARG A 125 2.02 24.09 -0.73
N ILE A 126 2.84 23.14 -1.16
CA ILE A 126 2.54 22.24 -2.27
C ILE A 126 2.59 20.80 -1.74
N TRP A 127 1.51 20.06 -1.96
CA TRP A 127 1.42 18.64 -1.62
C TRP A 127 1.52 17.79 -2.88
N ASP A 128 2.69 17.17 -3.08
CA ASP A 128 3.04 16.44 -4.32
C ASP A 128 2.52 15.00 -4.34
N ARG A 129 2.04 14.49 -3.21
CA ARG A 129 1.52 13.13 -3.07
C ARG A 129 0.25 12.88 -3.88
N VAL A 130 -0.55 13.93 -4.09
CA VAL A 130 -1.79 13.90 -4.86
C VAL A 130 -1.53 14.37 -6.30
N ARG A 131 -2.26 13.81 -7.27
CA ARG A 131 -2.14 14.16 -8.70
C ARG A 131 -3.51 14.66 -9.22
N PRO A 132 -3.61 15.92 -9.70
CA PRO A 132 -2.57 16.95 -9.71
C PRO A 132 -2.19 17.40 -8.29
N ALA A 133 -0.98 17.97 -8.14
CA ALA A 133 -0.50 18.46 -6.85
C ALA A 133 -1.41 19.56 -6.31
N ARG A 134 -1.72 19.51 -5.01
CA ARG A 134 -2.54 20.55 -4.36
C ARG A 134 -1.65 21.67 -3.86
N THR A 135 -2.01 22.90 -4.19
CA THR A 135 -1.26 24.11 -3.84
C THR A 135 -2.11 25.03 -2.96
N TYR A 136 -1.47 25.64 -1.96
CA TYR A 136 -2.09 26.52 -0.99
C TYR A 136 -1.21 27.74 -0.82
N LEU A 137 -1.67 28.91 -1.28
CA LEU A 137 -0.96 30.19 -1.19
C LEU A 137 -1.87 31.20 -0.49
N PHE A 138 -1.41 31.74 0.64
CA PHE A 138 -2.18 32.70 1.45
C PHE A 138 -1.28 33.53 2.35
N VAL A 139 -1.87 34.51 3.05
CA VAL A 139 -1.20 35.42 3.98
C VAL A 139 -1.73 35.21 5.39
N GLU A 140 -0.84 35.36 6.37
CA GLU A 140 -1.18 35.33 7.79
C GLU A 140 -0.55 36.51 8.53
N PHE A 141 -1.19 36.97 9.60
CA PHE A 141 -0.64 37.93 10.54
C PHE A 141 -0.59 37.30 11.93
N ARG A 142 0.54 37.50 12.62
CA ARG A 142 0.76 37.02 13.98
C ARG A 142 1.19 38.17 14.87
N THR A 143 0.64 38.20 16.07
CA THR A 143 1.07 39.09 17.15
C THR A 143 1.27 38.28 18.42
N ALA A 144 2.44 38.40 19.03
CA ALA A 144 2.74 37.82 20.33
C ALA A 144 2.19 38.73 21.42
N LEU A 145 1.33 38.23 22.30
CA LEU A 145 0.79 38.98 23.43
C LEU A 145 1.73 38.91 24.64
N ALA A 146 1.67 39.91 25.51
CA ALA A 146 2.49 40.02 26.72
C ALA A 146 2.21 38.89 27.74
N ASP A 147 1.00 38.33 27.71
CA ASP A 147 0.57 37.22 28.56
C ASP A 147 0.96 35.83 28.02
N GLY A 148 1.75 35.77 26.94
CA GLY A 148 2.21 34.53 26.31
C GLY A 148 1.25 33.91 25.30
N ARG A 149 0.05 34.49 25.10
CA ARG A 149 -0.86 34.08 24.02
C ARG A 149 -0.44 34.67 22.67
N TRP A 150 -1.08 34.21 21.61
CA TRP A 150 -0.86 34.66 20.24
C TRP A 150 -2.17 35.05 19.58
N VAL A 151 -2.14 36.07 18.72
CA VAL A 151 -3.23 36.32 17.77
C VAL A 151 -2.78 35.88 16.39
N LEU A 152 -3.55 35.02 15.73
CA LEU A 152 -3.31 34.56 14.36
C LEU A 152 -4.50 34.94 13.48
N SER A 153 -4.27 35.83 12.51
CA SER A 153 -5.24 36.07 11.43
C SER A 153 -4.75 35.42 10.15
N SER A 154 -5.59 34.66 9.44
CA SER A 154 -5.16 33.93 8.24
C SER A 154 -6.21 33.99 7.13
N SER A 155 -5.78 34.26 5.90
CA SER A 155 -6.61 34.14 4.69
C SER A 155 -6.63 32.73 4.10
N GLY A 156 -5.90 31.80 4.70
CA GLY A 156 -5.94 30.37 4.39
C GLY A 156 -7.20 29.69 4.93
N LYS A 157 -7.66 28.65 4.23
CA LYS A 157 -8.69 27.75 4.78
C LYS A 157 -8.09 26.96 5.94
N PRO A 158 -8.83 26.75 7.05
CA PRO A 158 -8.33 25.96 8.16
C PRO A 158 -8.16 24.50 7.74
N ASP A 159 -7.04 23.88 8.11
CA ASP A 159 -6.75 22.48 7.80
C ASP A 159 -6.54 21.60 9.04
N THR A 160 -6.09 22.19 10.14
CA THR A 160 -5.81 21.55 11.42
C THR A 160 -6.23 22.46 12.58
N LEU A 161 -6.33 21.90 13.79
CA LEU A 161 -6.52 22.69 15.00
C LEU A 161 -5.26 23.45 15.35
N GLU A 162 -5.47 24.69 15.78
CA GLU A 162 -4.44 25.54 16.38
C GLU A 162 -4.29 25.23 17.87
N ALA A 163 -3.11 25.54 18.42
CA ALA A 163 -2.88 25.39 19.86
C ALA A 163 -3.81 26.32 20.66
N PRO A 164 -4.31 25.93 21.84
CA PRO A 164 -5.24 26.75 22.64
C PRO A 164 -4.73 28.14 23.02
N LEU A 165 -3.42 28.37 22.95
CA LEU A 165 -2.78 29.66 23.20
C LEU A 165 -2.98 30.66 22.05
N PHE A 166 -3.48 30.21 20.89
CA PHE A 166 -3.77 31.06 19.74
C PHE A 166 -5.23 31.51 19.74
N HIS A 167 -5.45 32.82 19.73
CA HIS A 167 -6.70 33.44 19.33
C HIS A 167 -6.71 33.54 17.80
N VAL A 168 -7.61 32.79 17.16
CA VAL A 168 -7.57 32.54 15.71
C VAL A 168 -8.69 33.30 15.00
N ASN A 169 -8.33 34.23 14.11
CA ASN A 169 -9.25 34.97 13.24
C ASN A 169 -9.07 34.52 11.78
N ARG A 170 -9.85 33.51 11.35
CA ARG A 170 -9.77 32.95 9.99
C ARG A 170 -10.73 33.68 9.05
N ARG A 171 -10.19 34.28 7.98
CA ARG A 171 -10.94 35.00 6.94
C ARG A 171 -10.56 34.51 5.54
N PRO A 172 -11.01 33.30 5.12
CA PRO A 172 -10.54 32.66 3.90
C PRO A 172 -10.76 33.53 2.65
N GLY A 173 -9.72 33.70 1.84
CA GLY A 173 -9.78 34.46 0.57
C GLY A 173 -9.74 35.98 0.69
N MET A 174 -9.63 36.53 1.91
CA MET A 174 -9.50 37.97 2.13
C MET A 174 -8.13 38.48 1.62
N SER A 175 -8.09 39.71 1.10
CA SER A 175 -6.84 40.36 0.67
C SER A 175 -5.94 40.68 1.87
N ALA A 176 -4.63 40.89 1.62
CA ALA A 176 -3.67 41.20 2.68
C ALA A 176 -4.07 42.45 3.49
N ALA A 177 -4.52 43.52 2.82
CA ALA A 177 -4.95 44.76 3.47
C ALA A 177 -6.22 44.57 4.33
N ALA A 178 -7.26 43.92 3.78
CA ALA A 178 -8.48 43.68 4.56
C ALA A 178 -8.25 42.72 5.73
N LEU A 179 -7.37 41.73 5.56
CA LEU A 179 -6.99 40.81 6.63
C LEU A 179 -6.19 41.53 7.72
N TRP A 180 -5.33 42.49 7.35
CA TRP A 180 -4.58 43.32 8.30
C TRP A 180 -5.50 44.17 9.16
N GLU A 181 -6.48 44.85 8.56
CA GLU A 181 -7.51 45.60 9.29
C GLU A 181 -8.26 44.69 10.27
N SER A 182 -8.70 43.51 9.81
CA SER A 182 -9.38 42.54 10.68
C SER A 182 -8.48 42.03 11.81
N HIS A 183 -7.18 41.87 11.57
CA HIS A 183 -6.20 41.52 12.60
C HIS A 183 -6.09 42.61 13.66
N TYR A 184 -6.01 43.86 13.22
CA TYR A 184 -5.89 45.01 14.09
C TYR A 184 -7.16 45.24 14.93
N GLU A 185 -8.35 45.07 14.36
CA GLU A 185 -9.62 45.06 15.10
C GLU A 185 -9.64 43.97 16.19
N THR A 186 -9.12 42.78 15.87
CA THR A 186 -9.04 41.66 16.82
C THR A 186 -8.12 42.01 17.99
N LEU A 187 -6.96 42.63 17.72
CA LEU A 187 -6.03 43.08 18.76
C LEU A 187 -6.67 44.15 19.67
N ARG A 188 -7.34 45.14 19.07
CA ARG A 188 -8.07 46.17 19.82
C ARG A 188 -9.16 45.58 20.71
N ALA A 189 -9.91 44.60 20.21
CA ALA A 189 -10.97 43.95 20.97
C ALA A 189 -10.43 43.13 22.16
N LEU A 190 -9.24 42.55 22.05
CA LEU A 190 -8.60 41.81 23.15
C LEU A 190 -8.05 42.74 24.23
N GLY A 191 -7.55 43.93 23.86
CA GLY A 191 -7.07 44.94 24.82
C GLY A 191 -5.87 44.51 25.65
N VAL A 192 -5.06 43.56 25.16
CA VAL A 192 -3.85 43.05 25.83
C VAL A 192 -2.62 43.62 25.14
N ASP A 193 -1.61 44.01 25.93
CA ASP A 193 -0.32 44.46 25.42
C ASP A 193 0.39 43.37 24.60
N PHE A 194 1.27 43.79 23.70
CA PHE A 194 2.01 42.90 22.81
C PHE A 194 3.53 42.92 23.07
N ARG A 195 4.20 41.82 22.70
CA ARG A 195 5.66 41.72 22.69
C ARG A 195 6.16 42.19 21.33
N ALA A 196 6.74 43.39 21.29
CA ALA A 196 7.18 44.01 20.05
C ALA A 196 8.35 43.24 19.40
N ALA A 197 8.29 43.06 18.08
CA ALA A 197 9.42 42.62 17.27
C ALA A 197 10.20 43.86 16.77
N MET A 198 11.29 44.19 17.44
CA MET A 198 12.05 45.42 17.16
C MET A 198 13.04 45.27 16.00
N ASP A 199 13.54 44.06 15.76
CA ASP A 199 14.54 43.76 14.76
C ASP A 199 14.36 42.35 14.18
N THR A 200 15.23 41.98 13.24
CA THR A 200 15.22 40.64 12.61
C THR A 200 15.51 39.52 13.60
N ALA A 201 16.26 39.75 14.67
CA ALA A 201 16.51 38.73 15.70
C ALA A 201 15.26 38.45 16.52
N HIS A 202 14.47 39.48 16.86
CA HIS A 202 13.16 39.33 17.46
C HIS A 202 12.19 38.63 16.51
N LEU A 203 12.19 38.95 15.21
CA LEU A 203 11.38 38.26 14.21
C LEU A 203 11.70 36.74 14.20
N ARG A 204 12.98 36.36 14.12
CA ARG A 204 13.40 34.95 14.17
C ARG A 204 12.95 34.25 15.45
N ARG A 205 13.12 34.90 16.60
CA ARG A 205 12.65 34.37 17.91
C ARG A 205 11.15 34.14 17.90
N GLN A 206 10.35 35.11 17.45
CA GLN A 206 8.90 34.96 17.41
C GLN A 206 8.44 33.87 16.43
N ILE A 207 9.10 33.73 15.28
CA ILE A 207 8.84 32.63 14.34
C ILE A 207 9.11 31.28 15.02
N ALA A 208 10.26 31.13 15.68
CA ALA A 208 10.63 29.90 16.38
C ALA A 208 9.68 29.59 17.56
N GLU A 209 9.34 30.57 18.40
CA GLU A 209 8.41 30.42 19.52
C GLU A 209 7.00 29.99 19.05
N SER A 210 6.47 30.63 18.00
CA SER A 210 5.16 30.29 17.46
C SER A 210 5.13 28.88 16.87
N HIS A 211 6.18 28.48 16.16
CA HIS A 211 6.34 27.13 15.62
C HIS A 211 6.45 26.09 16.73
N GLU A 212 7.28 26.36 17.75
CA GLU A 212 7.46 25.46 18.89
C GLU A 212 6.15 25.21 19.64
N CYS A 213 5.36 26.26 19.87
CA CYS A 213 4.04 26.13 20.50
C CYS A 213 3.09 25.21 19.71
N LEU A 214 3.04 25.38 18.39
CA LEU A 214 2.19 24.59 17.51
C LEU A 214 2.69 23.15 17.39
N ARG A 215 4.00 22.97 17.18
CA ARG A 215 4.68 21.68 17.13
C ARG A 215 4.45 20.89 18.41
N ALA A 216 4.67 21.49 19.58
CA ALA A 216 4.46 20.85 20.88
C ALA A 216 3.00 20.43 21.09
N PHE A 217 2.04 21.27 20.68
CA PHE A 217 0.62 20.93 20.69
C PHE A 217 0.30 19.72 19.80
N HIS A 218 0.81 19.69 18.56
CA HIS A 218 0.60 18.58 17.63
C HIS A 218 1.32 17.29 18.07
N ALA A 219 2.49 17.41 18.67
CA ALA A 219 3.23 16.27 19.23
C ALA A 219 2.48 15.67 20.42
N LYS A 220 2.01 16.51 21.36
CA LYS A 220 1.26 16.07 22.55
C LYS A 220 -0.01 15.29 22.19
N ARG A 221 -0.70 15.67 21.12
CA ARG A 221 -1.92 14.97 20.66
C ARG A 221 -1.64 13.76 19.77
N GLY A 222 -0.37 13.45 19.48
CA GLY A 222 0.04 12.34 18.61
C GLY A 222 -0.15 12.60 17.11
N PHE A 223 -0.51 13.82 16.71
CA PHE A 223 -0.63 14.20 15.30
C PHE A 223 0.73 14.33 14.63
N PHE A 224 1.73 14.84 15.37
CA PHE A 224 3.15 14.77 14.99
C PHE A 224 3.81 13.66 15.78
N GLN A 225 4.30 12.63 15.09
CA GLN A 225 4.99 11.49 15.71
C GLN A 225 6.47 11.48 15.34
N PRO A 226 7.39 11.18 16.27
CA PRO A 226 8.80 11.06 15.93
C PRO A 226 9.00 9.94 14.90
N LEU A 227 9.88 10.18 13.93
CA LEU A 227 10.21 9.19 12.91
C LEU A 227 11.09 8.08 13.49
N GLY A 228 10.73 6.82 13.19
CA GLY A 228 11.53 5.66 13.55
C GLY A 228 12.82 5.55 12.73
N PRO A 229 13.80 4.71 13.14
CA PRO A 229 15.07 4.53 12.44
C PRO A 229 14.92 4.09 10.96
N LEU A 230 13.96 3.21 10.68
CA LEU A 230 13.63 2.75 9.33
C LEU A 230 13.01 3.85 8.45
N ASP A 231 12.13 4.68 9.02
CA ASP A 231 11.49 5.78 8.28
C ASP A 231 12.54 6.81 7.83
N ARG A 232 13.53 7.11 8.69
CA ARG A 232 14.66 8.00 8.37
C ARG A 232 15.50 7.45 7.22
N HIS A 233 15.81 6.15 7.24
CA HIS A 233 16.62 5.51 6.19
C HIS A 233 15.87 5.50 4.83
N HIS A 234 14.58 5.15 4.82
CA HIS A 234 13.75 5.12 3.61
C HIS A 234 13.55 6.48 2.93
N ALA A 235 13.53 7.58 3.70
CA ALA A 235 13.36 8.92 3.16
C ALA A 235 14.67 9.54 2.67
N LEU A 236 15.79 9.26 3.35
CA LEU A 236 17.13 9.66 2.91
C LEU A 236 17.50 8.93 1.60
N SER A 237 17.14 7.65 1.46
CA SER A 237 17.31 6.91 0.20
C SER A 237 16.39 7.42 -0.92
N ALA A 238 15.18 7.89 -0.59
CA ALA A 238 14.28 8.51 -1.54
C ALA A 238 14.68 9.96 -1.91
N GLN A 239 15.52 10.63 -1.12
CA GLN A 239 16.04 11.98 -1.39
C GLN A 239 17.43 12.00 -2.06
N ALA A 240 18.06 10.84 -2.23
CA ALA A 240 19.09 10.65 -3.25
C ALA A 240 18.55 10.85 -4.68
N ASP A 241 17.30 11.35 -4.83
CA ASP A 241 16.66 11.96 -6.01
C ASP A 241 17.38 13.21 -6.55
N GLY A 242 18.71 13.28 -6.35
CA GLY A 242 19.62 13.75 -7.38
C GLY A 242 19.94 12.61 -8.36
N GLY A 243 18.92 12.10 -9.09
CA GLY A 243 19.13 11.40 -10.36
C GLY A 243 19.22 9.86 -10.39
N ASP A 244 19.17 9.13 -9.27
CA ASP A 244 19.24 7.65 -9.33
C ASP A 244 17.87 6.97 -9.32
N GLU A 245 17.38 6.65 -10.52
CA GLU A 245 16.18 5.84 -10.76
C GLU A 245 16.19 4.49 -10.01
N THR A 246 17.38 3.92 -9.80
CA THR A 246 17.56 2.62 -9.14
C THR A 246 17.08 2.67 -7.69
N ALA A 247 17.50 3.69 -6.94
CA ALA A 247 17.07 3.90 -5.56
C ALA A 247 15.54 4.10 -5.45
N ALA A 248 14.94 4.83 -6.39
CA ALA A 248 13.49 5.04 -6.41
C ALA A 248 12.70 3.75 -6.69
N VAL A 249 13.19 2.92 -7.61
CA VAL A 249 12.58 1.61 -7.92
C VAL A 249 12.76 0.64 -6.75
N HIS A 250 13.93 0.62 -6.12
CA HIS A 250 14.21 -0.19 -4.92
C HIS A 250 13.31 0.18 -3.75
N ALA A 251 13.11 1.48 -3.48
CA ALA A 251 12.18 1.93 -2.45
C ALA A 251 10.73 1.47 -2.73
N GLU A 252 10.31 1.48 -3.99
CA GLU A 252 8.99 0.96 -4.39
C GLU A 252 8.90 -0.58 -4.25
N MET A 253 10.00 -1.31 -4.50
CA MET A 253 10.07 -2.75 -4.23
C MET A 253 9.87 -3.05 -2.75
N LEU A 254 10.58 -2.34 -1.86
CA LEU A 254 10.45 -2.47 -0.41
C LEU A 254 9.04 -2.14 0.07
N ARG A 255 8.47 -1.02 -0.41
CA ARG A 255 7.09 -0.61 -0.08
C ARG A 255 6.06 -1.68 -0.45
N ARG A 256 6.24 -2.34 -1.59
CA ARG A 256 5.37 -3.44 -2.03
C ARG A 256 5.61 -4.70 -1.22
N ALA A 257 6.86 -5.00 -0.90
CA ALA A 257 7.22 -6.17 -0.12
C ALA A 257 6.63 -6.14 1.29
N ASP A 258 6.60 -4.95 1.92
CA ASP A 258 6.06 -4.72 3.26
C ASP A 258 4.58 -4.33 3.29
N ALA A 259 3.89 -4.37 2.14
CA ALA A 259 2.48 -4.00 2.08
C ALA A 259 1.66 -4.89 3.02
N LYS A 260 0.96 -4.28 3.99
CA LYS A 260 0.07 -5.00 4.90
C LYS A 260 -1.32 -5.22 4.25
N PRO A 261 -2.08 -6.24 4.68
CA PRO A 261 -3.47 -6.41 4.24
C PRO A 261 -4.25 -5.12 4.49
N GLY A 262 -4.89 -4.60 3.45
CA GLY A 262 -5.76 -3.44 3.57
C GLY A 262 -7.03 -3.79 4.35
N TRP A 263 -7.65 -2.79 4.98
CA TRP A 263 -8.93 -2.94 5.69
C TRP A 263 -10.08 -3.40 4.78
N ASN A 264 -9.93 -3.24 3.45
CA ASN A 264 -10.84 -3.74 2.45
C ASN A 264 -10.68 -5.24 2.16
N THR A 265 -9.75 -5.96 2.79
CA THR A 265 -9.59 -7.42 2.60
C THR A 265 -10.83 -8.22 3.01
N PRO A 266 -11.42 -8.03 4.22
CA PRO A 266 -12.69 -8.69 4.56
C PRO A 266 -13.84 -8.23 3.67
N LEU A 267 -13.87 -6.94 3.28
CA LEU A 267 -14.87 -6.42 2.34
C LEU A 267 -14.75 -7.08 0.96
N LEU A 268 -13.53 -7.28 0.47
CA LEU A 268 -13.24 -7.97 -0.79
C LEU A 268 -13.74 -9.41 -0.71
N LEU A 269 -13.48 -10.13 0.38
CA LEU A 269 -13.99 -11.48 0.59
C LEU A 269 -15.52 -11.51 0.56
N LEU A 270 -16.19 -10.62 1.29
CA LEU A 270 -17.65 -10.56 1.36
C LEU A 270 -18.29 -10.19 0.02
N VAL A 271 -17.78 -9.16 -0.66
CA VAL A 271 -18.30 -8.71 -1.96
C VAL A 271 -18.05 -9.76 -3.03
N SER A 272 -16.87 -10.38 -3.05
CA SER A 272 -16.56 -11.44 -4.00
C SER A 272 -17.37 -12.71 -3.74
N LEU A 273 -17.61 -13.08 -2.48
CA LEU A 273 -18.50 -14.18 -2.11
C LEU A 273 -19.94 -13.89 -2.56
N ALA A 274 -20.45 -12.69 -2.31
CA ALA A 274 -21.79 -12.30 -2.75
C ALA A 274 -21.92 -12.36 -4.29
N ALA A 275 -20.89 -11.90 -5.03
CA ALA A 275 -20.84 -12.00 -6.47
C ALA A 275 -20.79 -13.47 -6.96
N PHE A 276 -20.02 -14.33 -6.29
CA PHE A 276 -19.96 -15.77 -6.58
C PHE A 276 -21.31 -16.46 -6.34
N LEU A 277 -21.97 -16.16 -5.22
CA LEU A 277 -23.30 -16.69 -4.90
C LEU A 277 -24.36 -16.22 -5.89
N ALA A 278 -24.36 -14.93 -6.25
CA ALA A 278 -25.30 -14.37 -7.22
C ALA A 278 -25.12 -15.02 -8.61
N ALA A 279 -23.87 -15.19 -9.05
CA ALA A 279 -23.55 -15.92 -10.27
C ALA A 279 -24.12 -17.35 -10.24
N GLY A 280 -23.87 -18.12 -9.17
CA GLY A 280 -24.34 -19.51 -9.05
C GLY A 280 -25.86 -19.67 -8.92
N SER A 281 -26.56 -18.69 -8.35
CA SER A 281 -28.01 -18.75 -8.08
C SER A 281 -28.90 -18.84 -9.33
N GLY A 282 -28.40 -18.38 -10.48
CA GLY A 282 -29.16 -18.41 -11.75
C GLY A 282 -29.09 -19.75 -12.49
N THR A 283 -28.16 -20.64 -12.11
CA THR A 283 -27.82 -21.84 -12.90
C THR A 283 -27.80 -23.14 -12.10
N THR A 284 -27.85 -23.09 -10.76
CA THR A 284 -27.57 -24.26 -9.90
C THR A 284 -28.33 -24.20 -8.58
N ASP A 285 -28.67 -25.37 -8.00
CA ASP A 285 -29.32 -25.46 -6.70
C ASP A 285 -28.51 -24.75 -5.60
N TRP A 286 -29.16 -23.92 -4.80
CA TRP A 286 -28.52 -23.13 -3.73
C TRP A 286 -27.82 -24.01 -2.69
N ARG A 287 -28.33 -25.22 -2.45
CA ARG A 287 -27.70 -26.19 -1.53
C ARG A 287 -26.35 -26.65 -2.04
N PHE A 288 -26.25 -26.92 -3.34
CA PHE A 288 -25.01 -27.30 -3.99
C PHE A 288 -24.00 -26.14 -3.99
N VAL A 289 -24.47 -24.91 -4.21
CA VAL A 289 -23.63 -23.70 -4.13
C VAL A 289 -23.08 -23.52 -2.70
N ALA A 290 -23.93 -23.62 -1.68
CA ALA A 290 -23.51 -23.50 -0.28
C ALA A 290 -22.50 -24.58 0.13
N LEU A 291 -22.73 -25.83 -0.30
CA LEU A 291 -21.82 -26.94 -0.08
C LEU A 291 -20.47 -26.70 -0.76
N THR A 292 -20.47 -26.24 -2.02
CA THR A 292 -19.26 -25.93 -2.77
C THR A 292 -18.46 -24.81 -2.11
N VAL A 293 -19.13 -23.75 -1.62
CA VAL A 293 -18.48 -22.68 -0.86
C VAL A 293 -17.81 -23.23 0.41
N GLY A 294 -18.48 -24.11 1.15
CA GLY A 294 -17.91 -24.75 2.33
C GLY A 294 -16.63 -25.53 2.02
N ILE A 295 -16.65 -26.33 0.95
CA ILE A 295 -15.48 -27.10 0.50
C ILE A 295 -14.33 -26.18 0.08
N LEU A 296 -14.62 -25.15 -0.73
CA LEU A 296 -13.62 -24.19 -1.18
C LEU A 296 -13.01 -23.43 0.00
N LEU A 297 -13.79 -23.06 1.01
CA LEU A 297 -13.26 -22.41 2.22
C LEU A 297 -12.29 -23.30 2.99
N VAL A 298 -12.59 -24.60 3.13
CA VAL A 298 -11.67 -25.56 3.77
C VAL A 298 -10.38 -25.68 2.96
N HIS A 299 -10.50 -25.80 1.63
CA HIS A 299 -9.37 -25.87 0.72
C HIS A 299 -8.47 -24.62 0.82
N GLU A 300 -9.05 -23.44 0.66
CA GLU A 300 -8.32 -22.18 0.76
C GLU A 300 -7.77 -21.90 2.16
N ALA A 301 -8.46 -22.33 3.22
CA ALA A 301 -7.94 -22.24 4.59
C ALA A 301 -6.64 -23.04 4.74
N GLY A 302 -6.52 -24.19 4.07
CA GLY A 302 -5.29 -24.96 4.03
C GLY A 302 -4.10 -24.18 3.45
N HIS A 303 -4.30 -23.54 2.29
CA HIS A 303 -3.30 -22.62 1.71
C HIS A 303 -2.98 -21.47 2.65
N TRP A 304 -4.01 -20.83 3.22
CA TRP A 304 -3.85 -19.68 4.12
C TRP A 304 -3.03 -20.03 5.36
N VAL A 305 -3.30 -21.18 5.99
CA VAL A 305 -2.54 -21.65 7.16
C VAL A 305 -1.08 -21.92 6.78
N ALA A 306 -0.83 -22.63 5.68
CA ALA A 306 0.54 -22.91 5.23
C ALA A 306 1.30 -21.63 4.90
N MET A 307 0.68 -20.69 4.20
CA MET A 307 1.26 -19.38 3.92
C MET A 307 1.57 -18.62 5.22
N ARG A 308 0.67 -18.65 6.21
CA ARG A 308 0.90 -18.01 7.52
C ARG A 308 2.08 -18.63 8.27
N VAL A 309 2.19 -19.96 8.28
CA VAL A 309 3.29 -20.71 8.90
C VAL A 309 4.63 -20.41 8.22
N PHE A 310 4.66 -20.28 6.89
CA PHE A 310 5.86 -19.92 6.15
C PHE A 310 6.13 -18.41 6.05
N GLY A 311 5.48 -17.59 6.88
CA GLY A 311 5.80 -16.17 7.02
C GLY A 311 5.30 -15.28 5.89
N TYR A 312 4.36 -15.72 5.06
CA TYR A 312 3.76 -14.87 4.03
C TYR A 312 3.05 -13.66 4.68
N ARG A 313 3.24 -12.50 4.06
CA ARG A 313 2.63 -11.23 4.45
C ARG A 313 1.48 -10.90 3.49
N ASN A 314 0.67 -9.90 3.85
CA ASN A 314 -0.42 -9.42 3.00
C ASN A 314 -1.43 -10.49 2.55
N LEU A 315 -1.77 -11.45 3.42
CA LEU A 315 -2.68 -12.54 3.07
C LEU A 315 -4.09 -12.02 2.77
N ARG A 316 -4.63 -12.40 1.61
CA ARG A 316 -5.99 -12.05 1.18
C ARG A 316 -6.67 -13.27 0.60
N MET A 317 -7.88 -13.53 1.06
CA MET A 317 -8.76 -14.54 0.49
C MET A 317 -9.90 -13.84 -0.25
N PHE A 318 -10.26 -14.33 -1.42
CA PHE A 318 -11.38 -13.79 -2.20
C PHE A 318 -11.96 -14.88 -3.12
N PHE A 319 -13.21 -14.68 -3.55
CA PHE A 319 -13.86 -15.53 -4.52
C PHE A 319 -13.73 -14.95 -5.94
N ILE A 320 -13.67 -15.84 -6.93
CA ILE A 320 -13.71 -15.49 -8.34
C ILE A 320 -14.99 -16.14 -8.88
N PRO A 321 -16.00 -15.34 -9.30
CA PRO A 321 -17.24 -15.87 -9.87
C PRO A 321 -16.96 -16.92 -10.95
N TRP A 322 -17.68 -18.04 -10.90
CA TRP A 322 -17.55 -19.19 -11.81
C TRP A 322 -16.25 -19.99 -11.73
N PHE A 323 -15.22 -19.51 -11.04
CA PHE A 323 -13.91 -20.17 -10.99
C PHE A 323 -13.64 -20.82 -9.63
N GLY A 324 -13.97 -20.15 -8.52
CA GLY A 324 -13.80 -20.71 -7.17
C GLY A 324 -13.37 -19.66 -6.15
N ALA A 325 -12.57 -20.08 -5.19
CA ALA A 325 -11.90 -19.20 -4.23
C ALA A 325 -10.39 -19.15 -4.53
N ALA A 326 -9.70 -18.16 -3.98
CA ALA A 326 -8.26 -18.04 -4.10
C ALA A 326 -7.67 -17.30 -2.88
N VAL A 327 -6.50 -17.72 -2.46
CA VAL A 327 -5.66 -17.01 -1.48
C VAL A 327 -4.42 -16.43 -2.16
N SER A 328 -4.17 -15.14 -1.92
CA SER A 328 -2.93 -14.48 -2.30
C SER A 328 -2.15 -14.04 -1.08
N GLY A 329 -0.82 -14.07 -1.19
CA GLY A 329 0.11 -13.62 -0.17
C GLY A 329 1.43 -13.20 -0.82
N LEU A 330 2.16 -12.34 -0.14
CA LEU A 330 3.48 -11.87 -0.57
C LEU A 330 4.55 -12.55 0.28
N ASN A 331 5.50 -13.21 -0.37
CA ASN A 331 6.72 -13.65 0.28
C ASN A 331 7.87 -13.77 -0.74
N HIS A 332 8.92 -13.01 -0.51
CA HIS A 332 9.99 -12.75 -1.48
C HIS A 332 11.22 -13.65 -1.28
N ASN A 333 11.24 -14.44 -0.20
CA ASN A 333 12.37 -15.32 0.16
C ASN A 333 11.93 -16.76 0.50
N VAL A 334 10.98 -17.31 -0.27
CA VAL A 334 10.49 -18.69 -0.04
C VAL A 334 11.17 -19.68 -0.98
N THR A 335 11.79 -20.70 -0.39
CA THR A 335 12.36 -21.84 -1.12
C THR A 335 11.27 -22.60 -1.91
N GLY A 336 11.63 -23.18 -3.06
CA GLY A 336 10.68 -23.86 -3.94
C GLY A 336 9.91 -25.01 -3.27
N TRP A 337 10.54 -25.70 -2.32
CA TRP A 337 9.88 -26.76 -1.55
C TRP A 337 8.77 -26.24 -0.62
N LYS A 338 8.96 -25.07 0.01
CA LYS A 338 7.92 -24.41 0.83
C LYS A 338 6.74 -24.01 -0.07
N LYS A 339 7.01 -23.46 -1.28
CA LYS A 339 5.97 -23.13 -2.27
C LYS A 339 5.15 -24.37 -2.69
N ALA A 340 5.81 -25.48 -3.00
CA ALA A 340 5.13 -26.72 -3.35
C ALA A 340 4.29 -27.28 -2.20
N LEU A 341 4.76 -27.16 -0.96
CA LEU A 341 4.00 -27.59 0.21
C LEU A 341 2.78 -26.69 0.47
N VAL A 342 2.89 -25.37 0.22
CA VAL A 342 1.73 -24.46 0.23
C VAL A 342 0.69 -24.90 -0.79
N SER A 343 1.08 -25.24 -2.02
CA SER A 343 0.15 -25.74 -3.05
C SER A 343 -0.49 -27.08 -2.67
N LEU A 344 0.18 -27.94 -1.91
CA LEU A 344 -0.42 -29.19 -1.40
C LEU A 344 -1.32 -28.99 -0.17
N ALA A 345 -1.14 -27.89 0.56
CA ALA A 345 -1.83 -27.64 1.83
C ALA A 345 -3.32 -27.34 1.67
N GLY A 346 -3.79 -26.95 0.50
CA GLY A 346 -5.24 -26.89 0.21
C GLY A 346 -5.84 -28.26 -0.06
N PRO A 347 -5.38 -29.00 -1.09
CA PRO A 347 -6.02 -30.24 -1.50
C PRO A 347 -5.85 -31.40 -0.50
N LEU A 348 -4.66 -31.61 0.07
CA LEU A 348 -4.43 -32.82 0.88
C LEU A 348 -5.25 -32.84 2.19
N PRO A 349 -5.29 -31.78 3.00
CA PRO A 349 -6.13 -31.76 4.21
C PRO A 349 -7.62 -31.86 3.86
N SER A 350 -8.04 -31.24 2.75
CA SER A 350 -9.42 -31.30 2.27
C SER A 350 -9.83 -32.71 1.84
N ILE A 351 -8.94 -33.45 1.16
CA ILE A 351 -9.14 -34.86 0.81
C ILE A 351 -9.26 -35.71 2.07
N ALA A 352 -8.36 -35.53 3.04
CA ALA A 352 -8.40 -36.27 4.30
C ALA A 352 -9.71 -36.02 5.06
N LEU A 353 -10.16 -34.76 5.13
CA LEU A 353 -11.44 -34.40 5.74
C LEU A 353 -12.62 -34.99 4.96
N ALA A 354 -12.60 -34.94 3.62
CA ALA A 354 -13.63 -35.52 2.78
C ALA A 354 -13.77 -37.03 2.99
N LEU A 355 -12.66 -37.76 3.12
CA LEU A 355 -12.69 -39.19 3.46
C LEU A 355 -13.33 -39.45 4.83
N GLY A 356 -12.99 -38.64 5.84
CA GLY A 356 -13.61 -38.73 7.17
C GLY A 356 -15.11 -38.45 7.15
N VAL A 357 -15.53 -37.40 6.44
CA VAL A 357 -16.94 -37.04 6.23
C VAL A 357 -17.67 -38.15 5.48
N GLY A 358 -17.05 -38.72 4.44
CA GLY A 358 -17.59 -39.84 3.69
C GLY A 358 -17.79 -41.06 4.58
N GLY A 359 -16.76 -41.42 5.37
CA GLY A 359 -16.80 -42.50 6.37
C GLY A 359 -17.93 -42.33 7.39
N LEU A 360 -18.10 -41.11 7.93
CA LEU A 360 -19.20 -40.77 8.83
C LEU A 360 -20.56 -40.91 8.15
N GLY A 361 -20.67 -40.47 6.89
CA GLY A 361 -21.86 -40.68 6.07
C GLY A 361 -22.23 -42.16 5.96
N MET A 362 -21.23 -43.02 5.73
CA MET A 362 -21.44 -44.47 5.68
C MET A 362 -21.93 -45.03 7.02
N ALA A 363 -21.28 -44.64 8.12
CA ALA A 363 -21.58 -45.14 9.46
C ALA A 363 -22.96 -44.70 9.95
N THR A 364 -23.42 -43.51 9.55
CA THR A 364 -24.70 -42.93 9.98
C THR A 364 -25.84 -43.14 8.98
N GLY A 365 -25.55 -43.68 7.79
CA GLY A 365 -26.50 -43.83 6.68
C GLY A 365 -26.93 -42.51 6.03
N GLN A 366 -26.26 -41.40 6.33
CA GLN A 366 -26.64 -40.08 5.84
C GLN A 366 -26.04 -39.81 4.45
N ARG A 367 -26.85 -40.04 3.41
CA ARG A 367 -26.43 -39.86 2.00
C ARG A 367 -25.88 -38.48 1.67
N TRP A 368 -26.32 -37.41 2.33
CA TRP A 368 -25.84 -36.05 2.05
C TRP A 368 -24.37 -35.86 2.45
N LEU A 369 -23.89 -36.54 3.51
CA LEU A 369 -22.48 -36.53 3.90
C LEU A 369 -21.62 -37.24 2.84
N GLU A 370 -22.11 -38.36 2.31
CA GLU A 370 -21.45 -39.10 1.23
C GLU A 370 -21.36 -38.27 -0.07
N HIS A 371 -22.45 -37.56 -0.43
CA HIS A 371 -22.44 -36.63 -1.56
C HIS A 371 -21.47 -35.46 -1.32
N THR A 372 -21.41 -34.92 -0.10
CA THR A 372 -20.47 -33.85 0.27
C THR A 372 -19.03 -34.32 0.11
N ALA A 373 -18.71 -35.52 0.60
CA ALA A 373 -17.40 -36.14 0.44
C ALA A 373 -17.07 -36.38 -1.03
N PHE A 374 -18.01 -36.88 -1.83
CA PHE A 374 -17.82 -37.10 -3.27
C PHE A 374 -17.45 -35.80 -3.98
N VAL A 375 -18.23 -34.73 -3.80
CA VAL A 375 -17.96 -33.42 -4.43
C VAL A 375 -16.62 -32.86 -3.96
N ALA A 376 -16.30 -32.98 -2.67
CA ALA A 376 -15.03 -32.52 -2.12
C ALA A 376 -13.83 -33.27 -2.72
N LEU A 377 -13.91 -34.59 -2.86
CA LEU A 377 -12.84 -35.38 -3.47
C LEU A 377 -12.65 -35.06 -4.96
N VAL A 378 -13.74 -34.84 -5.70
CA VAL A 378 -13.68 -34.40 -7.11
C VAL A 378 -12.99 -33.05 -7.21
N LEU A 379 -13.44 -32.03 -6.46
CA LEU A 379 -12.88 -30.68 -6.53
C LEU A 379 -11.39 -30.65 -6.16
N ASN A 380 -11.00 -31.32 -5.06
CA ASN A 380 -9.61 -31.36 -4.63
C ASN A 380 -8.74 -32.24 -5.54
N GLY A 381 -9.28 -33.33 -6.09
CA GLY A 381 -8.61 -34.16 -7.07
C GLY A 381 -8.33 -33.42 -8.38
N LEU A 382 -9.28 -32.59 -8.84
CA LEU A 382 -9.07 -31.70 -9.98
C LEU A 382 -7.96 -30.68 -9.70
N ASN A 383 -7.92 -30.08 -8.50
CA ASN A 383 -6.84 -29.15 -8.13
C ASN A 383 -5.46 -29.81 -8.08
N LEU A 384 -5.36 -31.13 -7.92
CA LEU A 384 -4.10 -31.89 -8.03
C LEU A 384 -3.70 -32.25 -9.47
N LEU A 385 -4.43 -31.82 -10.50
CA LEU A 385 -3.98 -32.03 -11.87
C LEU A 385 -2.73 -31.19 -12.17
N PRO A 386 -1.73 -31.73 -12.90
CA PRO A 386 -0.47 -31.06 -13.19
C PRO A 386 -0.60 -30.02 -14.32
N VAL A 387 -1.59 -29.13 -14.21
CA VAL A 387 -1.94 -28.12 -15.22
C VAL A 387 -2.12 -26.78 -14.54
N LEU A 388 -1.45 -25.72 -15.02
CA LEU A 388 -1.68 -24.36 -14.53
C LEU A 388 -3.05 -23.85 -15.00
N PRO A 389 -3.83 -23.16 -14.15
CA PRO A 389 -3.46 -22.55 -12.87
C PRO A 389 -3.73 -23.38 -11.60
N LEU A 390 -4.00 -24.68 -11.72
CA LEU A 390 -4.35 -25.57 -10.60
C LEU A 390 -3.14 -25.84 -9.69
N ASP A 391 -3.39 -26.23 -8.44
CA ASP A 391 -2.35 -26.46 -7.43
C ASP A 391 -1.31 -27.49 -7.85
N GLY A 392 -1.73 -28.60 -8.45
CA GLY A 392 -0.82 -29.63 -8.97
C GLY A 392 0.11 -29.08 -10.04
N GLY A 393 -0.36 -28.15 -10.86
CA GLY A 393 0.48 -27.41 -11.81
C GLY A 393 1.56 -26.57 -11.11
N TRP A 394 1.21 -25.91 -10.00
CA TRP A 394 2.17 -25.16 -9.17
C TRP A 394 3.15 -26.06 -8.43
N VAL A 395 2.73 -27.24 -7.96
CA VAL A 395 3.62 -28.26 -7.37
C VAL A 395 4.67 -28.72 -8.37
N VAL A 396 4.24 -29.10 -9.57
CA VAL A 396 5.14 -29.56 -10.63
C VAL A 396 6.07 -28.43 -11.08
N HIS A 397 5.56 -27.22 -11.21
CA HIS A 397 6.36 -26.04 -11.54
C HIS A 397 7.46 -25.76 -10.50
N ALA A 398 7.10 -25.73 -9.22
CA ALA A 398 8.02 -25.46 -8.11
C ALA A 398 9.06 -26.58 -7.88
N THR A 399 8.82 -27.79 -8.38
CA THR A 399 9.70 -28.95 -8.17
C THR A 399 10.54 -29.33 -9.38
N LEU A 400 10.00 -29.19 -10.60
CA LEU A 400 10.65 -29.65 -11.85
C LEU A 400 11.03 -28.50 -12.78
N PHE A 401 10.12 -27.57 -13.08
CA PHE A 401 10.29 -26.62 -14.19
C PHE A 401 10.95 -25.28 -13.83
N CYS A 402 10.94 -24.88 -12.55
CA CYS A 402 11.64 -23.68 -12.09
C CYS A 402 13.17 -23.70 -12.30
N ARG A 403 13.74 -24.85 -12.70
CA ARG A 403 15.17 -25.01 -12.99
C ARG A 403 15.61 -24.44 -14.34
N HIS A 404 14.68 -24.25 -15.29
CA HIS A 404 15.04 -23.82 -16.65
C HIS A 404 13.91 -22.98 -17.30
N PRO A 405 14.13 -21.69 -17.63
CA PRO A 405 13.12 -20.79 -18.19
C PRO A 405 12.44 -21.30 -19.46
N GLY A 406 13.21 -22.00 -20.31
CA GLY A 406 12.69 -22.63 -21.53
C GLY A 406 11.66 -23.73 -21.24
N LEU A 407 11.94 -24.63 -20.29
CA LEU A 407 11.00 -25.70 -19.91
C LEU A 407 9.75 -25.11 -19.24
N GLU A 408 9.92 -24.09 -18.39
CA GLU A 408 8.80 -23.35 -17.81
C GLU A 408 7.89 -22.73 -18.89
N THR A 409 8.48 -22.14 -19.91
CA THR A 409 7.72 -21.51 -21.01
C THR A 409 6.95 -22.56 -21.82
N VAL A 410 7.59 -23.67 -22.17
CA VAL A 410 6.90 -24.78 -22.86
C VAL A 410 5.74 -25.30 -22.00
N PHE A 411 5.97 -25.53 -20.71
CA PHE A 411 4.92 -26.00 -19.80
C PHE A 411 3.74 -25.03 -19.71
N ARG A 412 4.00 -23.72 -19.57
CA ARG A 412 2.96 -22.68 -19.53
C ARG A 412 2.16 -22.60 -20.84
N ILE A 413 2.82 -22.74 -21.99
CA ILE A 413 2.15 -22.77 -23.31
C ILE A 413 1.24 -24.00 -23.40
N LEU A 414 1.76 -25.18 -23.08
CA LEU A 414 0.99 -26.44 -23.13
C LEU A 414 -0.21 -26.40 -22.17
N ALA A 415 -0.03 -25.90 -20.95
CA ALA A 415 -1.11 -25.74 -19.99
C ALA A 415 -2.19 -24.77 -20.50
N ALA A 416 -1.78 -23.63 -21.07
CA ALA A 416 -2.73 -22.67 -21.61
C ALA A 416 -3.51 -23.22 -22.83
N LEU A 417 -2.84 -23.95 -23.73
CA LEU A 417 -3.50 -24.64 -24.85
C LEU A 417 -4.45 -25.73 -24.37
N ALA A 418 -4.07 -26.49 -23.33
CA ALA A 418 -4.94 -27.49 -22.73
C ALA A 418 -6.21 -26.85 -22.11
N CYS A 419 -6.07 -25.73 -21.40
CA CYS A 419 -7.22 -24.97 -20.90
C CYS A 419 -8.15 -24.48 -22.02
N ILE A 420 -7.59 -24.01 -23.14
CA ILE A 420 -8.39 -23.60 -24.31
C ILE A 420 -9.12 -24.80 -24.91
N ALA A 421 -8.40 -25.90 -25.19
CA ALA A 421 -8.98 -27.09 -25.78
C ALA A 421 -10.09 -27.70 -24.91
N LEU A 422 -9.85 -27.82 -23.60
CA LEU A 422 -10.83 -28.32 -22.64
C LEU A 422 -12.04 -27.40 -22.55
N GLY A 423 -11.82 -26.09 -22.49
CA GLY A 423 -12.88 -25.11 -22.45
C GLY A 423 -13.79 -25.15 -23.68
N LEU A 424 -13.21 -25.32 -24.88
CA LEU A 424 -13.94 -25.51 -26.12
C LEU A 424 -14.72 -26.83 -26.13
N ALA A 425 -14.11 -27.93 -25.69
CA ALA A 425 -14.77 -29.24 -25.61
C ALA A 425 -15.96 -29.22 -24.64
N MET A 426 -15.83 -28.52 -23.51
CA MET A 426 -16.90 -28.34 -22.52
C MET A 426 -17.90 -27.24 -22.91
N LYS A 427 -17.70 -26.54 -24.03
CA LYS A 427 -18.51 -25.39 -24.49
C LYS A 427 -18.62 -24.28 -23.43
N THR A 428 -17.54 -24.02 -22.71
CA THR A 428 -17.46 -22.96 -21.70
C THR A 428 -16.59 -21.80 -22.19
N VAL A 429 -16.94 -20.57 -21.81
CA VAL A 429 -16.20 -19.35 -22.21
C VAL A 429 -15.04 -19.03 -21.26
N VAL A 430 -15.14 -19.48 -20.00
CA VAL A 430 -14.20 -19.09 -18.92
C VAL A 430 -12.82 -19.73 -19.13
N LEU A 431 -12.76 -21.05 -19.38
CA LEU A 431 -11.50 -21.78 -19.54
C LEU A 431 -10.66 -21.30 -20.74
N PRO A 432 -11.23 -21.06 -21.94
CA PRO A 432 -10.47 -20.50 -23.06
C PRO A 432 -9.99 -19.07 -22.81
N LEU A 433 -10.79 -18.25 -22.12
CA LEU A 433 -10.38 -16.90 -21.72
C LEU A 433 -9.17 -16.94 -20.78
N VAL A 434 -9.19 -17.82 -19.76
CA VAL A 434 -8.04 -18.00 -18.85
C VAL A 434 -6.79 -18.47 -19.60
N GLY A 435 -6.94 -19.41 -20.54
CA GLY A 435 -5.83 -19.86 -21.38
C GLY A 435 -5.27 -18.74 -22.26
N LEU A 436 -6.12 -17.94 -22.90
CA LEU A 436 -5.70 -16.81 -23.74
C LEU A 436 -4.97 -15.73 -22.93
N LEU A 437 -5.49 -15.37 -21.76
CA LEU A 437 -4.85 -14.42 -20.85
C LEU A 437 -3.50 -14.95 -20.33
N SER A 438 -3.39 -16.27 -20.13
CA SER A 438 -2.13 -16.91 -19.73
C SER A 438 -1.09 -16.86 -20.85
N LEU A 439 -1.48 -17.12 -22.10
CA LEU A 439 -0.60 -17.00 -23.29
C LEU A 439 -0.06 -15.58 -23.45
N PHE A 440 -0.89 -14.56 -23.26
CA PHE A 440 -0.46 -13.15 -23.37
C PHE A 440 0.70 -12.81 -22.43
N ARG A 441 0.78 -13.46 -21.25
CA ARG A 441 1.84 -13.21 -20.26
C ARG A 441 3.12 -14.02 -20.52
N VAL A 442 3.10 -15.04 -21.38
CA VAL A 442 4.24 -15.94 -21.62
C VAL A 442 5.50 -15.19 -22.08
N PRO A 443 5.47 -14.28 -23.08
CA PRO A 443 6.67 -13.62 -23.56
C PRO A 443 7.38 -12.79 -22.48
N LEU A 444 6.60 -12.10 -21.65
CA LEU A 444 7.13 -11.32 -20.54
C LEU A 444 7.76 -12.24 -19.48
N ASN A 445 7.06 -13.31 -19.07
CA ASN A 445 7.57 -14.23 -18.07
C ASN A 445 8.87 -14.92 -18.53
N HIS A 446 8.96 -15.29 -19.82
CA HIS A 446 10.20 -15.84 -20.38
C HIS A 446 11.36 -14.85 -20.29
N ARG A 447 11.15 -13.57 -20.68
CA ARG A 447 12.17 -12.52 -20.57
C ARG A 447 12.64 -12.33 -19.12
N LEU A 448 11.70 -12.26 -18.17
CA LEU A 448 12.02 -12.12 -16.74
C LEU A 448 12.79 -13.35 -16.21
N GLY A 449 12.46 -14.55 -16.69
CA GLY A 449 13.20 -15.78 -16.39
C GLY A 449 14.63 -15.77 -16.91
N CYS A 450 14.85 -15.33 -18.16
CA CYS A 450 16.20 -15.17 -18.72
C CYS A 450 17.04 -14.16 -17.93
N VAL A 451 16.43 -13.05 -17.49
CA VAL A 451 17.10 -12.07 -16.62
C VAL A 451 17.52 -12.71 -15.30
N ALA A 452 16.63 -13.47 -14.64
CA ALA A 452 16.96 -14.19 -13.41
C ALA A 452 18.10 -15.21 -13.62
N ASP A 453 18.11 -15.96 -14.73
CA ASP A 453 19.17 -16.93 -15.03
C ASP A 453 20.52 -16.26 -15.28
N LYS A 454 20.54 -15.16 -16.03
CA LYS A 454 21.75 -14.36 -16.26
C LYS A 454 22.35 -13.86 -14.94
N LEU A 455 21.50 -13.27 -14.09
CA LEU A 455 21.88 -12.77 -12.77
C LEU A 455 22.33 -13.90 -11.82
N ARG A 456 21.77 -15.11 -11.96
CA ARG A 456 22.21 -16.30 -11.21
C ARG A 456 23.61 -16.75 -11.63
N ALA A 457 23.94 -16.67 -12.91
CA ALA A 457 25.27 -16.99 -13.43
C ALA A 457 26.34 -15.97 -12.97
N GLU A 458 25.95 -14.71 -12.74
CA GLU A 458 26.81 -13.65 -12.21
C GLU A 458 27.08 -13.76 -10.69
N ALA A 459 26.49 -14.75 -10.00
CA ALA A 459 26.70 -15.04 -8.57
C ALA A 459 26.51 -13.83 -7.63
N ILE A 460 25.46 -13.04 -7.90
CA ILE A 460 25.12 -11.83 -7.12
C ILE A 460 24.86 -12.18 -5.65
N PRO A 461 25.28 -11.35 -4.68
CA PRO A 461 24.98 -11.54 -3.28
C PRO A 461 23.46 -11.63 -3.06
N LEU A 462 23.01 -12.76 -2.53
CA LEU A 462 21.63 -12.98 -2.11
C LEU A 462 21.54 -12.84 -0.59
N PRO A 463 20.44 -12.27 -0.05
CA PRO A 463 20.22 -12.24 1.38
C PRO A 463 20.23 -13.65 1.99
N ALA A 464 20.54 -13.73 3.29
CA ALA A 464 20.52 -14.99 4.02
C ALA A 464 19.13 -15.67 3.90
N ALA A 465 19.10 -17.00 3.99
CA ALA A 465 17.83 -17.72 4.04
C ALA A 465 17.02 -17.23 5.25
N ASP A 466 15.76 -16.86 5.03
CA ASP A 466 14.83 -16.29 6.02
C ASP A 466 15.11 -14.83 6.45
N ASP A 467 15.99 -14.10 5.77
CA ASP A 467 16.04 -12.63 5.84
C ASP A 467 15.05 -12.02 4.83
N ASP A 468 14.07 -11.25 5.33
CA ASP A 468 13.02 -10.63 4.53
C ASP A 468 13.47 -9.33 3.82
N GLY A 469 14.71 -8.89 4.05
CA GLY A 469 15.30 -7.71 3.41
C GLY A 469 15.56 -7.90 1.91
N ILE A 470 15.40 -6.81 1.14
CA ILE A 470 15.88 -6.72 -0.24
C ILE A 470 17.09 -5.78 -0.21
N PRO A 471 18.35 -6.28 -0.16
CA PRO A 471 19.53 -5.43 -0.14
C PRO A 471 19.63 -4.59 -1.41
N LEU A 472 20.08 -3.35 -1.29
CA LEU A 472 20.30 -2.47 -2.46
C LEU A 472 21.35 -3.08 -3.41
N GLU A 473 22.34 -3.79 -2.87
CA GLU A 473 23.37 -4.51 -3.64
C GLU A 473 22.78 -5.58 -4.56
N THR A 474 21.70 -6.25 -4.14
CA THR A 474 20.99 -7.25 -4.95
C THR A 474 19.98 -6.59 -5.90
N ALA A 475 19.30 -5.53 -5.45
CA ALA A 475 18.28 -4.84 -6.26
C ALA A 475 18.87 -4.06 -7.45
N THR A 476 20.04 -3.46 -7.25
CA THR A 476 20.73 -2.66 -8.28
C THR A 476 20.97 -3.42 -9.60
N PRO A 477 21.62 -4.60 -9.61
CA PRO A 477 21.83 -5.36 -10.84
C PRO A 477 20.52 -5.86 -11.46
N ILE A 478 19.51 -6.19 -10.64
CA ILE A 478 18.16 -6.58 -11.12
C ILE A 478 17.51 -5.42 -11.89
N ILE A 479 17.48 -4.23 -11.29
CA ILE A 479 16.83 -3.06 -11.88
C ILE A 479 17.55 -2.65 -13.18
N ARG A 480 18.88 -2.65 -13.17
CA ARG A 480 19.72 -2.35 -14.34
C ARG A 480 19.42 -3.30 -15.50
N GLU A 481 19.42 -4.61 -15.27
CA GLU A 481 19.20 -5.60 -16.31
C GLU A 481 17.74 -5.57 -16.83
N LEU A 482 16.77 -5.32 -15.95
CA LEU A 482 15.38 -5.13 -16.36
C LEU A 482 15.18 -3.88 -17.22
N ARG A 483 15.89 -2.79 -16.91
CA ARG A 483 15.84 -1.57 -17.70
C ARG A 483 16.45 -1.74 -19.09
N ALA A 484 17.47 -2.59 -19.22
CA ALA A 484 18.02 -2.97 -20.51
C ALA A 484 17.08 -3.88 -21.33
N THR A 485 16.26 -4.70 -20.65
CA THR A 485 15.38 -5.70 -21.30
C THR A 485 13.98 -5.16 -21.64
N LEU A 486 13.45 -4.24 -20.85
CA LEU A 486 12.08 -3.72 -20.99
C LEU A 486 12.03 -2.38 -21.73
N PRO A 487 10.91 -2.05 -22.41
CA PRO A 487 10.73 -0.76 -23.06
C PRO A 487 10.84 0.42 -22.06
N GLY A 488 11.42 1.55 -22.49
CA GLY A 488 11.56 2.75 -21.66
C GLY A 488 10.23 3.39 -21.20
N THR A 489 9.10 2.99 -21.79
CA THR A 489 7.75 3.41 -21.39
C THR A 489 7.25 2.74 -20.11
N VAL A 490 7.93 1.71 -19.60
CA VAL A 490 7.58 1.04 -18.35
C VAL A 490 7.85 1.97 -17.17
N GLY A 491 6.78 2.43 -16.54
CA GLY A 491 6.85 3.31 -15.37
C GLY A 491 7.43 2.62 -14.13
N ARG A 492 7.93 3.44 -13.19
CA ARG A 492 8.63 2.99 -11.96
C ARG A 492 7.90 1.90 -11.18
N GLN A 493 6.58 2.01 -11.04
CA GLN A 493 5.77 1.03 -10.31
C GLN A 493 5.73 -0.36 -10.98
N ALA A 494 5.63 -0.39 -12.30
CA ALA A 494 5.64 -1.63 -13.06
C ALA A 494 7.05 -2.25 -13.06
N LEU A 495 8.08 -1.41 -13.19
CA LEU A 495 9.48 -1.86 -13.08
C LEU A 495 9.78 -2.48 -11.72
N ALA A 496 9.32 -1.86 -10.62
CA ALA A 496 9.47 -2.42 -9.28
C ALA A 496 8.73 -3.77 -9.11
N LEU A 497 7.54 -3.91 -9.70
CA LEU A 497 6.80 -5.18 -9.68
C LEU A 497 7.57 -6.29 -10.42
N HIS A 498 8.15 -5.98 -11.58
CA HIS A 498 8.98 -6.93 -12.33
C HIS A 498 10.28 -7.27 -11.61
N ALA A 499 10.94 -6.27 -10.99
CA ALA A 499 12.15 -6.46 -10.20
C ALA A 499 11.90 -7.38 -9.00
N LEU A 500 10.76 -7.22 -8.33
CA LEU A 500 10.35 -8.08 -7.23
C LEU A 500 10.14 -9.54 -7.69
N GLY A 501 9.52 -9.74 -8.86
CA GLY A 501 9.36 -11.08 -9.45
C GLY A 501 10.69 -11.74 -9.87
N VAL A 502 11.64 -10.95 -10.39
CA VAL A 502 13.00 -11.46 -10.68
C VAL A 502 13.73 -11.84 -9.39
N PHE A 503 13.66 -10.99 -8.37
CA PHE A 503 14.23 -11.28 -7.05
C PHE A 503 13.64 -12.57 -6.43
N GLU A 504 12.33 -12.74 -6.50
CA GLU A 504 11.65 -13.98 -6.08
C GLU A 504 12.17 -15.22 -6.82
N ASN A 505 12.36 -15.11 -8.14
CA ASN A 505 12.87 -16.21 -8.97
C ASN A 505 14.35 -16.52 -8.67
N LEU A 506 15.15 -15.51 -8.34
CA LEU A 506 16.54 -15.68 -7.90
C LEU A 506 16.62 -16.43 -6.57
N ASN A 507 15.75 -16.08 -5.61
CA ASN A 507 15.71 -16.73 -4.29
C ASN A 507 15.00 -18.09 -4.30
N ALA A 508 14.17 -18.38 -5.31
CA ALA A 508 13.48 -19.65 -5.45
C ALA A 508 14.48 -20.79 -5.72
N ARG A 509 15.09 -21.33 -4.66
CA ARG A 509 15.93 -22.53 -4.76
C ARG A 509 15.03 -23.76 -4.96
N PRO A 510 15.19 -24.52 -6.05
CA PRO A 510 14.44 -25.76 -6.24
C PRO A 510 14.78 -26.73 -5.09
N PRO A 511 13.85 -27.61 -4.69
CA PRO A 511 14.18 -28.68 -3.76
C PRO A 511 15.37 -29.50 -4.26
N GLY A 512 16.19 -30.03 -3.34
CA GLY A 512 17.14 -31.08 -3.70
C GLY A 512 16.41 -32.31 -4.25
N VAL A 513 17.11 -33.17 -4.99
CA VAL A 513 16.55 -34.39 -5.60
C VAL A 513 15.66 -35.22 -4.64
N PRO A 514 16.10 -35.54 -3.40
CA PRO A 514 15.24 -36.30 -2.48
C PRO A 514 13.98 -35.53 -2.06
N GLY A 515 14.08 -34.21 -1.89
CA GLY A 515 12.93 -33.35 -1.59
C GLY A 515 11.95 -33.27 -2.77
N THR A 516 12.45 -33.19 -4.00
CA THR A 516 11.64 -33.25 -5.22
C THR A 516 10.88 -34.57 -5.29
N LEU A 517 11.57 -35.70 -5.10
CA LEU A 517 10.95 -37.03 -5.14
C LEU A 517 9.88 -37.19 -4.04
N GLY A 518 10.16 -36.74 -2.82
CA GLY A 518 9.21 -36.79 -1.70
C GLY A 518 7.94 -35.97 -1.97
N ILE A 519 8.08 -34.75 -2.48
CA ILE A 519 6.93 -33.89 -2.82
C ILE A 519 6.10 -34.47 -3.96
N LEU A 520 6.75 -34.99 -5.01
CA LEU A 520 6.05 -35.63 -6.14
C LEU A 520 5.35 -36.92 -5.71
N ALA A 521 5.96 -37.73 -4.84
CA ALA A 521 5.33 -38.92 -4.28
C ALA A 521 4.09 -38.56 -3.45
N LEU A 522 4.20 -37.52 -2.61
CA LEU A 522 3.06 -37.03 -1.82
C LEU A 522 1.93 -36.50 -2.71
N HIS A 523 2.25 -35.75 -3.75
CA HIS A 523 1.30 -35.28 -4.76
C HIS A 523 0.59 -36.44 -5.46
N ALA A 524 1.35 -37.43 -5.95
CA ALA A 524 0.81 -38.59 -6.63
C ALA A 524 -0.07 -39.44 -5.70
N ALA A 525 0.35 -39.65 -4.45
CA ALA A 525 -0.43 -40.37 -3.45
C ALA A 525 -1.78 -39.67 -3.17
N GLY A 526 -1.76 -38.34 -2.98
CA GLY A 526 -2.97 -37.55 -2.80
C GLY A 526 -3.94 -37.67 -3.97
N PHE A 527 -3.41 -37.60 -5.20
CA PHE A 527 -4.22 -37.73 -6.42
C PHE A 527 -4.85 -39.13 -6.54
N VAL A 528 -4.06 -40.19 -6.31
CA VAL A 528 -4.55 -41.58 -6.34
C VAL A 528 -5.64 -41.80 -5.28
N VAL A 529 -5.44 -41.30 -4.06
CA VAL A 529 -6.42 -41.41 -2.98
C VAL A 529 -7.71 -40.68 -3.34
N ALA A 530 -7.62 -39.47 -3.91
CA ALA A 530 -8.80 -38.73 -4.37
C ALA A 530 -9.58 -39.51 -5.44
N VAL A 531 -8.90 -40.00 -6.48
CA VAL A 531 -9.53 -40.76 -7.57
C VAL A 531 -10.16 -42.06 -7.05
N ALA A 532 -9.45 -42.81 -6.21
CA ALA A 532 -9.97 -44.03 -5.62
C ALA A 532 -11.23 -43.77 -4.76
N GLY A 533 -11.21 -42.71 -3.95
CA GLY A 533 -12.36 -42.30 -3.14
C GLY A 533 -13.55 -41.84 -3.99
N VAL A 534 -13.31 -41.10 -5.08
CA VAL A 534 -14.34 -40.70 -6.05
C VAL A 534 -14.97 -41.93 -6.69
N VAL A 535 -14.17 -42.87 -7.20
CA VAL A 535 -14.67 -44.10 -7.82
C VAL A 535 -15.50 -44.92 -6.82
N PHE A 536 -14.98 -45.08 -5.59
CA PHE A 536 -15.67 -45.81 -4.54
C PHE A 536 -17.03 -45.21 -4.19
N LEU A 537 -17.09 -43.89 -3.94
CA LEU A 537 -18.34 -43.19 -3.63
C LEU A 537 -19.28 -43.14 -4.84
N ALA A 538 -18.76 -43.00 -6.07
CA ALA A 538 -19.59 -43.02 -7.28
C ALA A 538 -20.33 -44.35 -7.43
N LEU A 539 -19.63 -45.48 -7.26
CA LEU A 539 -20.23 -46.81 -7.33
C LEU A 539 -21.31 -47.02 -6.27
N ARG A 540 -21.12 -46.41 -5.09
CA ARG A 540 -22.06 -46.52 -3.97
C ARG A 540 -23.28 -45.60 -4.10
N LEU A 541 -23.07 -44.41 -4.63
CA LEU A 541 -24.11 -43.41 -4.86
C LEU A 541 -24.89 -43.66 -6.17
N ALA A 542 -24.33 -44.48 -7.08
CA ALA A 542 -25.02 -44.90 -8.28
C ALA A 542 -26.39 -45.50 -7.89
N PRO A 543 -27.48 -45.06 -8.53
CA PRO A 543 -28.78 -45.70 -8.32
C PRO A 543 -28.59 -47.18 -8.65
N HIS A 544 -28.81 -48.06 -7.67
CA HIS A 544 -28.95 -49.47 -7.97
C HIS A 544 -30.09 -49.58 -8.98
N ALA A 545 -29.80 -50.17 -10.15
CA ALA A 545 -30.83 -50.58 -11.08
C ALA A 545 -31.74 -51.53 -10.29
N ALA A 546 -32.87 -51.01 -9.83
CA ALA A 546 -33.95 -51.82 -9.33
C ALA A 546 -34.71 -52.30 -10.56
N ASP A 547 -34.66 -53.63 -10.75
CA ASP A 547 -35.65 -54.40 -11.50
C ASP A 547 -37.08 -54.13 -11.02
#